data_AF-A0A4Q3VIB8-F1
#
_entry.id   AF-A0A4Q3VIB8-F1
#
_cell.length_a   1.000
_cell.length_b   1.000
_cell.length_c   1.000
_cell.angle_alpha   90.00
_cell.angle_beta   90.00
_cell.angle_gamma   90.00
#
_symmetry.space_group_name_H-M   'P 1'
#
loop_
_entity.id
_entity.type
_entity.pdbx_description
1 polymer ?
#
loop_
_entity_poly.entity_id
_entity_poly.type
_entity_poly.pdbx_seq_one_letter_code
_entity_poly.pdbx_strand_id
1 'polypeptide(L)'
;GARNGIYIIDLHQTIKLFEDALNYVQRKVADGGTILFVGTKKQAQAAVKEAAESCGQYYISERWLGGLLTNWKTIQGRVNRLKELDRMDTEGFLDRLPKKEALKRRQERDELQRFLGGIRNMDRMPSVMFVVDLNKESIAVKEARKLGIPIVAIVDTNCDPDLADVIIPGNDDAIRAIRLVTDKMAEVILEARPDLATGGKGEGEEGAEGETAAIEEDDFTPPIDAELLKAFGAEEVTVTTAAPIAPVAPAAEAAPTSTENVPTNTD
;
A
#
# COMPACT_ATOMS: atom_id res chain seq x y z
N GLY A 1 -15.78 23.85 -19.55
CA GLY A 1 -16.94 24.73 -19.21
C GLY A 1 -17.56 24.27 -17.91
N ALA A 2 -18.33 25.09 -17.20
CA ALA A 2 -18.97 24.68 -15.93
C ALA A 2 -20.48 24.46 -16.12
N ARG A 3 -21.02 23.37 -15.58
CA ARG A 3 -22.46 23.09 -15.54
C ARG A 3 -22.84 22.71 -14.13
N ASN A 4 -23.79 23.45 -13.53
CA ASN A 4 -24.25 23.22 -12.15
C ASN A 4 -23.12 23.19 -11.11
N GLY A 5 -22.09 24.03 -11.27
CA GLY A 5 -20.94 24.08 -10.34
C GLY A 5 -19.90 22.97 -10.53
N ILE A 6 -20.10 22.08 -11.51
CA ILE A 6 -19.14 21.03 -11.87
C ILE A 6 -18.38 21.49 -13.12
N TYR A 7 -17.06 21.49 -13.04
CA TYR A 7 -16.21 21.76 -14.19
C TYR A 7 -16.14 20.53 -15.10
N ILE A 8 -16.40 20.74 -16.38
CA ILE A 8 -16.33 19.71 -17.42
C ILE A 8 -14.98 19.84 -18.12
N ILE A 9 -14.20 18.76 -18.02
CA ILE A 9 -12.92 18.58 -18.70
C ILE A 9 -13.16 18.43 -20.21
N ASP A 10 -12.29 19.04 -21.02
CA ASP A 10 -12.37 18.98 -22.48
C ASP A 10 -11.87 17.62 -22.99
N LEU A 11 -12.81 16.80 -23.47
CA LEU A 11 -12.51 15.46 -23.98
C LEU A 11 -11.62 15.47 -25.22
N HIS A 12 -11.66 16.52 -26.06
CA HIS A 12 -10.78 16.57 -27.23
C HIS A 12 -9.32 16.76 -26.83
N GLN A 13 -9.08 17.51 -25.74
CA GLN A 13 -7.75 17.64 -25.15
C GLN A 13 -7.34 16.36 -24.45
N THR A 14 -8.26 15.75 -23.69
CA THR A 14 -8.02 14.46 -23.03
C THR A 14 -7.58 13.40 -24.04
N ILE A 15 -8.25 13.25 -25.19
CA ILE A 15 -7.89 12.22 -26.18
C ILE A 15 -6.45 12.41 -26.67
N LYS A 16 -6.08 13.63 -27.07
CA LYS A 16 -4.73 13.92 -27.58
C LYS A 16 -3.65 13.68 -26.53
N LEU A 17 -3.85 14.24 -25.34
CA LEU A 17 -2.89 14.10 -24.24
C LEU A 17 -2.81 12.67 -23.72
N PHE A 18 -3.91 11.93 -23.79
CA PHE A 18 -3.94 10.52 -23.46
C PHE A 18 -3.16 9.68 -24.47
N GLU A 19 -3.32 9.93 -25.77
CA GLU A 19 -2.50 9.30 -26.82
C GLU A 19 -1.01 9.62 -26.62
N ASP A 20 -0.66 10.88 -26.32
CA ASP A 20 0.72 11.28 -26.00
C ASP A 20 1.27 10.53 -24.78
N ALA A 21 0.46 10.34 -23.75
CA ALA A 21 0.83 9.59 -22.55
C ALA A 21 1.04 8.09 -22.83
N LEU A 22 0.14 7.47 -23.60
CA LEU A 22 0.30 6.09 -24.04
C LEU A 22 1.58 5.91 -24.85
N ASN A 23 1.83 6.79 -25.82
CA ASN A 23 3.04 6.77 -26.65
C ASN A 23 4.32 6.94 -25.80
N TYR A 24 4.28 7.82 -24.81
CA TYR A 24 5.41 8.04 -23.89
C TYR A 24 5.72 6.78 -23.09
N VAL A 25 4.71 6.17 -22.48
CA VAL A 25 4.85 4.94 -21.68
C VAL A 25 5.31 3.78 -22.55
N GLN A 26 4.73 3.62 -23.75
CA GLN A 26 5.10 2.58 -24.71
C GLN A 26 6.60 2.62 -25.04
N ARG A 27 7.14 3.80 -25.36
CA ARG A 27 8.56 3.99 -25.65
C ARG A 27 9.43 3.63 -24.46
N LYS A 28 9.07 4.10 -23.27
CA LYS A 28 9.82 3.82 -22.04
C LYS A 28 9.87 2.35 -21.72
N VAL A 29 8.79 1.62 -21.95
CA VAL A 29 8.72 0.17 -21.75
C VAL A 29 9.49 -0.56 -22.85
N ALA A 30 9.42 -0.12 -24.11
CA ALA A 30 10.21 -0.70 -25.20
C ALA A 30 11.73 -0.65 -24.89
N ASP A 31 12.20 0.48 -24.36
CA ASP A 31 13.58 0.68 -23.88
C ASP A 31 13.95 -0.19 -22.66
N GLY A 32 12.97 -0.89 -22.07
CA GLY A 32 13.13 -1.71 -20.89
C GLY A 32 13.07 -0.99 -19.58
N GLY A 33 12.47 0.20 -19.58
CA GLY A 33 12.06 0.89 -18.38
C GLY A 33 10.99 0.13 -17.60
N THR A 34 11.00 0.31 -16.30
CA THR A 34 10.00 -0.22 -15.37
C THR A 34 9.00 0.89 -15.02
N ILE A 35 7.72 0.54 -14.96
CA ILE A 35 6.63 1.47 -14.62
C ILE A 35 6.14 1.12 -13.22
N LEU A 36 6.02 2.14 -12.36
CA LEU A 36 5.40 2.01 -11.05
C LEU A 36 4.02 2.67 -11.06
N PHE A 37 2.99 1.85 -10.90
CA PHE A 37 1.60 2.30 -10.76
C PHE A 37 1.31 2.70 -9.31
N VAL A 38 0.78 3.90 -9.10
CA VAL A 38 0.51 4.44 -7.76
C VAL A 38 -0.92 4.95 -7.68
N GLY A 39 -1.67 4.46 -6.70
CA GLY A 39 -2.99 4.99 -6.38
C GLY A 39 -3.51 4.40 -5.07
N THR A 40 -3.49 5.21 -4.01
CA THR A 40 -3.93 4.80 -2.65
C THR A 40 -5.39 5.15 -2.38
N LYS A 41 -5.99 5.97 -3.24
CA LYS A 41 -7.41 6.32 -3.20
C LYS A 41 -8.26 5.07 -3.36
N LYS A 42 -9.28 4.88 -2.51
CA LYS A 42 -10.15 3.68 -2.47
C LYS A 42 -10.71 3.30 -3.85
N GLN A 43 -11.02 4.29 -4.66
CA GLN A 43 -11.56 4.15 -6.00
C GLN A 43 -10.53 3.64 -7.02
N ALA A 44 -9.24 3.85 -6.75
CA ALA A 44 -8.12 3.50 -7.62
C ALA A 44 -7.43 2.19 -7.23
N GLN A 45 -7.42 1.81 -5.94
CA GLN A 45 -6.59 0.71 -5.42
C GLN A 45 -6.70 -0.59 -6.23
N ALA A 46 -7.94 -1.04 -6.50
CA ALA A 46 -8.19 -2.26 -7.24
C ALA A 46 -7.77 -2.15 -8.72
N ALA A 47 -8.14 -1.06 -9.39
CA ALA A 47 -7.82 -0.84 -10.80
C ALA A 47 -6.31 -0.76 -11.04
N VAL A 48 -5.59 -0.02 -10.20
CA VAL A 48 -4.12 0.13 -10.25
C VAL A 48 -3.42 -1.21 -10.03
N LYS A 49 -3.87 -1.98 -9.03
CA LYS A 49 -3.29 -3.29 -8.72
C LYS A 49 -3.52 -4.30 -9.86
N GLU A 50 -4.77 -4.47 -10.30
CA GLU A 50 -5.12 -5.43 -11.35
C GLU A 50 -4.42 -5.10 -12.68
N ALA A 51 -4.38 -3.81 -13.06
CA ALA A 51 -3.70 -3.36 -14.27
C ALA A 51 -2.19 -3.64 -14.20
N ALA A 52 -1.52 -3.32 -13.10
CA ALA A 52 -0.09 -3.58 -12.94
C ALA A 52 0.24 -5.08 -12.95
N GLU A 53 -0.55 -5.90 -12.23
CA GLU A 53 -0.38 -7.36 -12.19
C GLU A 53 -0.58 -7.97 -13.59
N SER A 54 -1.57 -7.51 -14.36
CA SER A 54 -1.83 -8.01 -15.72
C SER A 54 -0.73 -7.68 -16.72
N CYS A 55 -0.04 -6.54 -16.56
CA CYS A 55 1.07 -6.14 -17.44
C CYS A 55 2.47 -6.48 -16.88
N GLY A 56 2.53 -7.20 -15.75
CA GLY A 56 3.80 -7.60 -15.12
C GLY A 56 4.62 -6.43 -14.58
N GLN A 57 3.99 -5.28 -14.30
CA GLN A 57 4.63 -4.10 -13.73
C GLN A 57 4.34 -3.98 -12.23
N TYR A 58 4.99 -2.99 -11.60
CA TYR A 58 4.94 -2.82 -10.15
C TYR A 58 3.85 -1.85 -9.74
N TYR A 59 3.36 -1.99 -8.51
CA TYR A 59 2.30 -1.11 -7.99
C TYR A 59 2.43 -0.79 -6.49
N ILE A 60 1.81 0.33 -6.10
CA ILE A 60 1.50 0.70 -4.71
C ILE A 60 0.02 1.12 -4.67
N SER A 61 -0.81 0.28 -4.06
CA SER A 61 -2.27 0.48 -3.99
C SER A 61 -2.78 0.87 -2.59
N GLU A 62 -2.01 0.61 -1.53
CA GLU A 62 -2.49 0.77 -0.15
C GLU A 62 -2.12 2.13 0.42
N ARG A 63 -0.83 2.36 0.64
CA ARG A 63 -0.32 3.62 1.18
C ARG A 63 1.11 3.84 0.71
N TRP A 64 1.43 5.07 0.34
CA TRP A 64 2.80 5.50 0.13
C TRP A 64 3.51 5.67 1.47
N LEU A 65 4.54 4.85 1.73
CA LEU A 65 5.43 5.04 2.86
C LEU A 65 6.45 6.13 2.49
N GLY A 66 6.64 7.13 3.36
CA GLY A 66 7.66 8.15 3.11
C GLY A 66 9.04 7.53 3.04
N GLY A 67 9.83 7.91 2.04
CA GLY A 67 11.14 7.33 1.78
C GLY A 67 11.12 6.12 0.85
N LEU A 68 9.98 5.77 0.24
CA LEU A 68 9.87 4.62 -0.67
C LEU A 68 10.88 4.69 -1.81
N LEU A 69 11.11 5.87 -2.38
CA LEU A 69 12.08 6.05 -3.46
C LEU A 69 13.37 6.70 -2.95
N THR A 70 13.24 7.72 -2.10
CA THR A 70 14.40 8.49 -1.62
C THR A 70 15.29 7.74 -0.64
N ASN A 71 14.76 6.70 0.03
CA ASN A 71 15.51 5.80 0.88
C ASN A 71 15.42 4.33 0.40
N TRP A 72 15.64 4.13 -0.91
CA TRP A 72 15.49 2.84 -1.58
C TRP A 72 16.24 1.68 -0.89
N LYS A 73 17.46 1.91 -0.39
CA LYS A 73 18.26 0.85 0.28
C LYS A 73 17.55 0.27 1.50
N THR A 74 16.97 1.11 2.36
CA THR A 74 16.23 0.63 3.54
C THR A 74 14.96 -0.10 3.14
N ILE A 75 14.27 0.37 2.11
CA ILE A 75 13.05 -0.26 1.58
C ILE A 75 13.36 -1.63 0.98
N GLN A 76 14.46 -1.77 0.24
CA GLN A 76 14.95 -3.06 -0.24
C GLN A 76 15.23 -4.03 0.91
N GLY A 77 15.79 -3.56 2.02
CA GLY A 77 15.94 -4.37 3.23
C GLY A 77 14.61 -4.91 3.76
N ARG A 78 13.55 -4.08 3.76
CA ARG A 78 12.19 -4.49 4.16
C ARG A 78 11.55 -5.46 3.16
N VAL A 79 11.79 -5.29 1.86
CA VAL A 79 11.35 -6.25 0.82
C VAL A 79 12.06 -7.59 0.98
N ASN A 80 13.35 -7.59 1.29
CA ASN A 80 14.11 -8.81 1.58
C ASN A 80 13.59 -9.52 2.83
N ARG A 81 13.23 -8.75 3.87
CA ARG A 81 12.58 -9.27 5.06
C ARG A 81 11.23 -9.94 4.74
N LEU A 82 10.43 -9.35 3.86
CA LEU A 82 9.19 -9.97 3.38
C LEU A 82 9.48 -11.30 2.67
N LYS A 83 10.46 -11.34 1.76
CA LYS A 83 10.86 -12.58 1.06
C LYS A 83 11.33 -13.67 2.04
N GLU A 84 12.06 -13.29 3.08
CA GLU A 84 12.51 -14.19 4.15
C GLU A 84 11.35 -14.77 4.95
N LEU A 85 10.41 -13.92 5.39
CA LEU A 85 9.23 -14.35 6.15
C LEU A 85 8.33 -15.29 5.32
N ASP A 86 8.16 -15.01 4.03
CA ASP A 86 7.43 -15.89 3.12
C ASP A 86 8.10 -17.25 2.95
N ARG A 87 9.43 -17.27 2.83
CA ARG A 87 10.20 -18.52 2.78
C ARG A 87 10.01 -19.31 4.07
N MET A 88 10.14 -18.66 5.23
CA MET A 88 9.94 -19.31 6.54
C MET A 88 8.53 -19.89 6.71
N ASP A 89 7.48 -19.21 6.23
CA ASP A 89 6.12 -19.74 6.30
C ASP A 89 5.92 -20.90 5.32
N THR A 90 6.46 -20.79 4.10
CA THR A 90 6.36 -21.86 3.07
C THR A 90 7.10 -23.13 3.48
N GLU A 91 8.26 -23.01 4.14
CA GLU A 91 9.04 -24.13 4.66
C GLU A 91 8.48 -24.71 5.98
N GLY A 92 7.40 -24.12 6.52
CA GLY A 92 6.78 -24.56 7.77
C GLY A 92 7.62 -24.27 9.02
N PHE A 93 8.61 -23.38 8.93
CA PHE A 93 9.45 -22.99 10.06
C PHE A 93 8.63 -22.25 11.13
N LEU A 94 7.68 -21.40 10.70
CA LEU A 94 6.82 -20.65 11.62
C LEU A 94 5.94 -21.54 12.49
N ASP A 95 5.54 -22.72 12.00
CA ASP A 95 4.72 -23.66 12.76
C ASP A 95 5.48 -24.38 13.87
N ARG A 96 6.82 -24.36 13.82
CA ARG A 96 7.70 -24.92 14.86
C ARG A 96 7.98 -23.92 15.99
N LEU A 97 7.66 -22.65 15.78
CA LEU A 97 7.84 -21.60 16.78
C LEU A 97 6.70 -21.60 17.81
N PRO A 98 6.91 -21.01 19.00
CA PRO A 98 5.83 -20.73 19.93
C PRO A 98 4.71 -19.94 19.24
N LYS A 99 3.45 -20.31 19.49
CA LYS A 99 2.26 -19.70 18.83
C LYS A 99 2.27 -18.17 18.84
N LYS A 100 2.75 -17.55 19.93
CA LYS A 100 2.84 -16.10 20.08
C LYS A 100 3.86 -15.48 19.11
N GLU A 101 5.02 -16.11 18.94
CA GLU A 101 6.07 -15.64 18.03
C GLU A 101 5.71 -15.90 16.58
N ALA A 102 5.13 -17.07 16.29
CA ALA A 102 4.59 -17.39 14.97
C ALA A 102 3.54 -16.36 14.54
N LEU A 103 2.60 -16.01 15.44
CA LEU A 103 1.59 -14.99 15.17
C LEU A 103 2.22 -13.61 14.88
N LYS A 104 3.21 -13.18 15.68
CA LYS A 104 3.89 -11.90 15.47
C LYS A 104 4.59 -11.85 14.11
N ARG A 105 5.27 -12.94 13.71
CA ARG A 105 5.95 -13.02 12.39
C ARG A 105 4.95 -13.05 11.24
N ARG A 106 3.80 -13.71 11.39
CA ARG A 106 2.73 -13.70 10.38
C ARG A 106 2.10 -12.31 10.23
N GLN A 107 1.86 -11.61 11.34
CA GLN A 107 1.39 -10.22 11.30
C GLN A 107 2.38 -9.30 10.61
N GLU A 108 3.68 -9.41 10.94
CA GLU A 108 4.76 -8.65 10.27
C GLU A 108 4.77 -8.93 8.76
N ARG A 109 4.67 -10.20 8.35
CA ARG A 109 4.58 -10.59 6.94
C ARG A 109 3.36 -9.98 6.26
N ASP A 110 2.17 -10.12 6.84
CA ASP A 110 0.92 -9.65 6.25
C ASP A 110 0.94 -8.13 6.07
N GLU A 111 1.51 -7.40 7.03
CA GLU A 111 1.71 -5.96 6.95
C GLU A 111 2.68 -5.59 5.83
N LEU A 112 3.86 -6.23 5.78
CA LEU A 112 4.83 -5.99 4.71
C LEU A 112 4.28 -6.36 3.33
N GLN A 113 3.54 -7.46 3.20
CA GLN A 113 2.92 -7.90 1.96
C GLN A 113 1.86 -6.91 1.50
N ARG A 114 1.08 -6.35 2.42
CA ARG A 114 0.05 -5.35 2.12
C ARG A 114 0.66 -4.09 1.50
N PHE A 115 1.76 -3.58 2.05
CA PHE A 115 2.32 -2.29 1.60
C PHE A 115 3.41 -2.42 0.53
N LEU A 116 4.22 -3.47 0.58
CA LEU A 116 5.40 -3.65 -0.29
C LEU A 116 5.24 -4.78 -1.30
N GLY A 117 4.13 -5.54 -1.25
CA GLY A 117 3.91 -6.68 -2.14
C GLY A 117 4.03 -6.34 -3.63
N GLY A 118 3.52 -5.17 -4.03
CA GLY A 118 3.56 -4.73 -5.43
C GLY A 118 4.93 -4.28 -5.94
N ILE A 119 5.92 -4.08 -5.05
CA ILE A 119 7.32 -3.80 -5.41
C ILE A 119 8.27 -4.94 -5.00
N ARG A 120 7.73 -6.09 -4.60
CA ARG A 120 8.52 -7.22 -4.08
C ARG A 120 9.62 -7.68 -5.04
N ASN A 121 9.30 -7.70 -6.33
CA ASN A 121 10.19 -8.17 -7.39
C ASN A 121 10.86 -7.00 -8.15
N MET A 122 10.87 -5.80 -7.56
CA MET A 122 11.46 -4.62 -8.17
C MET A 122 12.92 -4.50 -7.72
N ASP A 123 13.86 -4.81 -8.61
CA ASP A 123 15.28 -4.81 -8.27
C ASP A 123 15.92 -3.42 -8.36
N ARG A 124 15.37 -2.56 -9.22
CA ARG A 124 15.86 -1.20 -9.49
C ARG A 124 14.74 -0.17 -9.39
N MET A 125 15.11 1.09 -9.20
CA MET A 125 14.14 2.19 -9.18
C MET A 125 13.32 2.28 -10.48
N PRO A 126 12.05 2.71 -10.39
CA PRO A 126 11.19 2.84 -11.55
C PRO A 126 11.72 3.90 -12.52
N SER A 127 11.53 3.64 -13.81
CA SER A 127 11.92 4.58 -14.87
C SER A 127 10.85 5.64 -15.11
N VAL A 128 9.59 5.32 -14.82
CA VAL A 128 8.44 6.23 -14.88
C VAL A 128 7.45 5.86 -13.78
N MET A 129 6.75 6.85 -13.23
CA MET A 129 5.62 6.63 -12.34
C MET A 129 4.32 6.99 -13.04
N PHE A 130 3.33 6.12 -12.90
CA PHE A 130 1.95 6.41 -13.25
C PHE A 130 1.14 6.66 -11.97
N VAL A 131 0.62 7.88 -11.79
CA VAL A 131 -0.03 8.31 -10.54
C VAL A 131 -1.51 8.64 -10.77
N VAL A 132 -2.37 8.09 -9.92
CA VAL A 132 -3.79 8.45 -9.85
C VAL A 132 -3.98 9.39 -8.66
N ASP A 133 -4.42 10.63 -8.92
CA ASP A 133 -4.61 11.72 -7.94
C ASP A 133 -3.28 12.26 -7.34
N LEU A 134 -2.75 13.33 -7.96
CA LEU A 134 -1.50 13.98 -7.54
C LEU A 134 -1.57 14.62 -6.15
N ASN A 135 -2.76 15.08 -5.74
CA ASN A 135 -2.96 15.69 -4.44
C ASN A 135 -2.89 14.64 -3.33
N LYS A 136 -3.58 13.51 -3.53
CA LYS A 136 -3.56 12.39 -2.60
C LYS A 136 -2.16 11.80 -2.46
N GLU A 137 -1.44 11.68 -3.57
CA GLU A 137 -0.09 11.10 -3.62
C GLU A 137 1.04 12.12 -3.61
N SER A 138 0.84 13.25 -2.95
CA SER A 138 1.81 14.35 -2.92
C SER A 138 3.20 13.95 -2.39
N ILE A 139 3.30 12.97 -1.49
CA ILE A 139 4.59 12.46 -1.00
C ILE A 139 5.34 11.71 -2.11
N ALA A 140 4.63 10.83 -2.83
CA ALA A 140 5.18 10.08 -3.96
C ALA A 140 5.69 11.02 -5.06
N VAL A 141 4.87 12.02 -5.41
CA VAL A 141 5.21 13.05 -6.40
C VAL A 141 6.46 13.84 -5.98
N LYS A 142 6.55 14.26 -4.71
CA LYS A 142 7.73 14.99 -4.20
C LYS A 142 9.01 14.15 -4.27
N GLU A 143 8.93 12.88 -3.88
CA GLU A 143 10.06 11.97 -3.95
C GLU A 143 10.51 11.71 -5.39
N ALA A 144 9.57 11.45 -6.29
CA ALA A 144 9.83 11.23 -7.71
C ALA A 144 10.51 12.44 -8.35
N ARG A 145 9.98 13.65 -8.12
CA ARG A 145 10.56 14.90 -8.62
C ARG A 145 11.97 15.15 -8.08
N LYS A 146 12.21 14.84 -6.80
CA LYS A 146 13.54 14.99 -6.19
C LYS A 146 14.58 14.08 -6.85
N LEU A 147 14.16 12.90 -7.32
CA LEU A 147 15.02 11.93 -7.99
C LEU A 147 15.05 12.09 -9.52
N GLY A 148 14.24 13.01 -10.08
CA GLY A 148 14.13 13.20 -11.53
C GLY A 148 13.39 12.06 -12.24
N ILE A 149 12.56 11.30 -11.52
CA ILE A 149 11.72 10.25 -12.11
C ILE A 149 10.50 10.92 -12.75
N PRO A 150 10.27 10.74 -14.07
CA PRO A 150 9.17 11.37 -14.77
C PRO A 150 7.82 10.81 -14.31
N ILE A 151 6.83 11.70 -14.23
CA ILE A 151 5.49 11.41 -13.70
C ILE A 151 4.46 11.55 -14.81
N VAL A 152 3.73 10.46 -15.07
CA VAL A 152 2.51 10.43 -15.87
C VAL A 152 1.33 10.38 -14.91
N ALA A 153 0.36 11.27 -15.03
CA ALA A 153 -0.73 11.31 -14.05
C ALA A 153 -2.10 11.66 -14.62
N ILE A 154 -3.14 11.12 -13.97
CA ILE A 154 -4.52 11.59 -14.15
C ILE A 154 -4.68 12.88 -13.34
N VAL A 155 -5.08 13.96 -14.00
CA VAL A 155 -5.25 15.28 -13.38
C VAL A 155 -6.71 15.70 -13.47
N ASP A 156 -7.33 15.85 -12.31
CA ASP A 156 -8.65 16.45 -12.15
C ASP A 156 -8.53 17.96 -11.87
N THR A 157 -9.68 18.63 -11.86
CA THR A 157 -9.92 20.06 -11.68
C THR A 157 -9.40 20.64 -10.36
N ASN A 158 -9.10 19.81 -9.36
CA ASN A 158 -8.55 20.21 -8.08
C ASN A 158 -7.03 20.03 -7.97
N CYS A 159 -6.37 19.49 -9.00
CA CYS A 159 -4.95 19.18 -9.02
C CYS A 159 -4.16 20.22 -9.82
N ASP A 160 -2.93 20.50 -9.38
CA ASP A 160 -1.99 21.34 -10.12
C ASP A 160 -1.31 20.52 -11.23
N PRO A 161 -1.51 20.86 -12.53
CA PRO A 161 -0.92 20.12 -13.64
C PRO A 161 0.62 20.20 -13.68
N ASP A 162 1.24 21.25 -13.11
CA ASP A 162 2.69 21.47 -13.13
C ASP A 162 3.46 20.46 -12.24
N LEU A 163 2.73 19.58 -11.56
CA LEU A 163 3.27 18.49 -10.74
C LEU A 163 3.57 17.22 -11.55
N ALA A 164 3.05 17.09 -12.78
CA ALA A 164 3.29 15.96 -13.66
C ALA A 164 3.98 16.38 -14.97
N ASP A 165 4.83 15.52 -15.51
CA ASP A 165 5.52 15.76 -16.80
C ASP A 165 4.61 15.42 -17.99
N VAL A 166 3.74 14.43 -17.80
CA VAL A 166 2.76 14.00 -18.80
C VAL A 166 1.39 13.91 -18.15
N ILE A 167 0.47 14.72 -18.66
CA ILE A 167 -0.83 14.94 -18.03
C ILE A 167 -1.92 14.23 -18.81
N ILE A 168 -2.80 13.52 -18.11
CA ILE A 168 -4.03 12.94 -18.66
C ILE A 168 -5.19 13.65 -17.96
N PRO A 169 -5.84 14.65 -18.59
CA PRO A 169 -6.98 15.31 -17.99
C PRO A 169 -8.14 14.32 -17.84
N GLY A 170 -8.58 14.07 -16.61
CA GLY A 170 -9.57 13.03 -16.34
C GLY A 170 -10.12 13.09 -14.92
N ASN A 171 -11.22 12.38 -14.70
CA ASN A 171 -11.85 12.26 -13.39
C ASN A 171 -11.16 11.14 -12.59
N ASP A 172 -10.57 11.49 -11.45
CA ASP A 172 -9.85 10.57 -10.57
C ASP A 172 -10.71 10.02 -9.41
N ASP A 173 -11.95 10.46 -9.28
CA ASP A 173 -12.94 9.98 -8.30
C ASP A 173 -13.77 8.82 -8.84
N ALA A 174 -13.92 8.73 -10.17
CA ALA A 174 -14.77 7.73 -10.80
C ALA A 174 -14.00 6.43 -11.09
N ILE A 175 -14.39 5.34 -10.41
CA ILE A 175 -13.81 3.99 -10.59
C ILE A 175 -13.75 3.60 -12.07
N ARG A 176 -14.83 3.84 -12.83
CA ARG A 176 -14.89 3.50 -14.26
C ARG A 176 -13.89 4.30 -15.10
N ALA A 177 -13.67 5.57 -14.77
CA ALA A 177 -12.73 6.41 -15.50
C ALA A 177 -11.29 5.99 -15.20
N ILE A 178 -10.95 5.80 -13.92
CA ILE A 178 -9.64 5.30 -13.51
C ILE A 178 -9.35 3.96 -14.19
N ARG A 179 -10.29 3.02 -14.11
CA ARG A 179 -10.13 1.68 -14.69
C ARG A 179 -9.92 1.73 -16.20
N LEU A 180 -10.70 2.54 -16.92
CA LEU A 180 -10.52 2.73 -18.37
C LEU A 180 -9.09 3.20 -18.70
N VAL A 181 -8.56 4.15 -17.94
CA VAL A 181 -7.21 4.70 -18.18
C VAL A 181 -6.14 3.67 -17.80
N THR A 182 -6.26 3.03 -16.64
CA THR A 182 -5.27 2.03 -16.16
C THR A 182 -5.22 0.80 -17.04
N ASP A 183 -6.38 0.29 -17.46
CA ASP A 183 -6.46 -0.91 -18.30
C ASP A 183 -5.85 -0.63 -19.67
N LYS A 184 -6.14 0.53 -20.25
CA LYS A 184 -5.55 0.91 -21.54
C LYS A 184 -4.04 1.16 -21.45
N MET A 185 -3.56 1.67 -20.31
CA MET A 185 -2.13 1.79 -20.05
C MET A 185 -1.46 0.39 -19.98
N ALA A 186 -2.10 -0.57 -19.30
CA ALA A 186 -1.62 -1.94 -19.22
C ALA A 186 -1.61 -2.65 -20.59
N GLU A 187 -2.65 -2.46 -21.41
CA GLU A 187 -2.69 -2.96 -22.79
C GLU A 187 -1.48 -2.48 -23.61
N VAL A 188 -1.19 -1.18 -23.57
CA VAL A 188 -0.06 -0.60 -24.33
C VAL A 188 1.29 -1.10 -23.83
N ILE A 189 1.44 -1.33 -22.52
CA ILE A 189 2.65 -1.92 -21.93
C ILE A 189 2.84 -3.36 -22.43
N LEU A 190 1.77 -4.15 -22.46
CA LEU A 190 1.79 -5.52 -22.96
C LEU A 190 2.08 -5.59 -24.46
N GLU A 191 1.52 -4.68 -25.25
CA GLU A 191 1.83 -4.56 -26.68
C GLU A 191 3.30 -4.20 -26.93
N ALA A 192 3.88 -3.34 -26.07
CA ALA A 192 5.29 -2.95 -26.17
C ALA A 192 6.25 -4.09 -25.77
N ARG A 193 5.84 -4.94 -24.83
CA ARG A 193 6.62 -6.07 -24.32
C ARG A 193 5.72 -7.28 -24.05
N PRO A 194 5.41 -8.08 -25.07
CA PRO A 194 4.56 -9.27 -24.91
C PRO A 194 5.19 -10.31 -23.97
N ASP A 195 6.52 -10.31 -23.82
CA ASP A 195 7.25 -11.20 -22.92
C ASP A 195 6.83 -11.02 -21.45
N LEU A 196 6.34 -9.84 -21.07
CA LEU A 196 5.83 -9.57 -19.72
C LEU A 196 4.52 -10.33 -19.42
N ALA A 197 3.74 -10.70 -20.44
CA ALA A 197 2.47 -11.41 -20.28
C ALA A 197 2.64 -12.86 -19.82
N THR A 198 3.79 -13.48 -20.10
CA THR A 198 4.01 -14.92 -19.84
C THR A 198 4.41 -15.21 -18.39
N GLY A 199 4.49 -14.17 -17.55
CA GLY A 199 4.76 -14.29 -16.13
C GLY A 199 6.25 -14.48 -15.84
N GLY A 200 6.74 -13.73 -14.85
CA GLY A 200 8.10 -13.83 -14.32
C GLY A 200 8.44 -15.21 -13.76
N LYS A 201 8.73 -16.15 -14.65
CA LYS A 201 9.45 -17.40 -14.41
C LYS A 201 10.42 -17.63 -15.58
N GLY A 202 11.69 -17.34 -15.31
CA GLY A 202 12.81 -17.74 -16.15
C GLY A 202 13.27 -16.66 -17.11
N GLU A 203 14.32 -15.95 -16.72
CA GLU A 203 15.55 -15.76 -17.51
C GLU A 203 16.45 -14.78 -16.74
N GLY A 204 17.58 -15.30 -16.26
CA GLY A 204 18.49 -14.61 -15.34
C GLY A 204 19.40 -15.54 -14.53
N GLU A 205 19.48 -16.83 -14.87
CA GLU A 205 20.66 -17.66 -14.56
C GLU A 205 21.41 -17.87 -15.87
N GLU A 206 22.45 -17.07 -16.10
CA GLU A 206 23.69 -17.50 -16.75
C GLU A 206 24.73 -16.37 -16.66
N GLY A 207 25.83 -16.63 -15.94
CA GLY A 207 27.09 -15.91 -16.10
C GLY A 207 27.57 -15.05 -14.93
N ALA A 208 28.01 -15.67 -13.82
CA ALA A 208 29.17 -15.21 -13.05
C ALA A 208 29.63 -16.30 -12.06
N GLU A 209 30.46 -17.22 -12.55
CA GLU A 209 31.34 -17.98 -11.66
C GLU A 209 32.45 -17.05 -11.14
N GLY A 210 32.69 -17.12 -9.83
CA GLY A 210 33.92 -16.67 -9.18
C GLY A 210 33.86 -15.28 -8.55
N GLU A 211 33.59 -15.21 -7.24
CA GLU A 211 34.62 -14.90 -6.24
C GLU A 211 34.00 -14.98 -4.83
N THR A 212 34.49 -15.92 -4.03
CA THR A 212 34.13 -16.07 -2.62
C THR A 212 34.76 -14.93 -1.82
N ALA A 213 33.96 -13.95 -1.41
CA ALA A 213 34.33 -13.00 -0.36
C ALA A 213 33.50 -13.32 0.89
N ALA A 214 34.20 -13.72 1.95
CA ALA A 214 33.65 -13.95 3.28
C ALA A 214 32.91 -12.68 3.77
N ILE A 215 31.64 -12.84 4.15
CA ILE A 215 30.87 -11.80 4.84
C ILE A 215 30.98 -12.10 6.33
N GLU A 216 31.71 -11.24 7.03
CA GLU A 216 31.68 -11.16 8.50
C GLU A 216 30.27 -10.77 8.94
N GLU A 217 29.75 -11.47 9.95
CA GLU A 217 28.49 -11.17 10.62
C GLU A 217 28.60 -9.82 11.32
N ASP A 218 28.07 -8.76 10.71
CA ASP A 218 27.87 -7.49 11.40
C ASP A 218 26.38 -7.38 11.77
N ASP A 219 26.14 -7.57 13.06
CA ASP A 219 24.87 -7.72 13.75
C ASP A 219 24.15 -6.36 13.90
N PHE A 220 24.02 -5.62 12.79
CA PHE A 220 23.35 -4.33 12.77
C PHE A 220 21.85 -4.50 12.50
N THR A 221 21.11 -4.82 13.56
CA THR A 221 19.66 -4.62 13.59
C THR A 221 19.40 -3.16 13.96
N PRO A 222 19.12 -2.23 13.00
CA PRO A 222 18.70 -0.90 13.41
C PRO A 222 17.36 -1.03 14.15
N PRO A 223 17.21 -0.35 15.30
CA PRO A 223 15.98 -0.39 16.06
C PRO A 223 14.84 0.10 15.17
N ILE A 224 13.73 -0.61 15.26
CA ILE A 224 12.48 -0.27 14.61
C ILE A 224 12.13 1.16 15.05
N ASP A 225 12.14 2.11 14.12
CA ASP A 225 11.59 3.43 14.36
C ASP A 225 10.11 3.25 14.72
N ALA A 226 9.82 3.35 16.02
CA ALA A 226 8.46 3.33 16.57
C ALA A 226 7.56 4.40 15.93
N GLU A 227 8.16 5.39 15.28
CA GLU A 227 7.51 6.44 14.51
C GLU A 227 6.90 5.93 13.19
N LEU A 228 7.51 4.93 12.54
CA LEU A 228 6.95 4.28 11.35
C LEU A 228 5.77 3.37 11.74
N LEU A 229 5.87 2.64 12.85
CA LEU A 229 4.77 1.85 13.46
C LEU A 229 3.57 2.71 13.85
N LYS A 230 3.80 3.91 14.39
CA LYS A 230 2.74 4.88 14.70
C LYS A 230 2.04 5.39 13.45
N ALA A 231 2.73 5.42 12.31
CA ALA A 231 2.12 5.73 11.03
C ALA A 231 1.17 4.61 10.55
N PHE A 232 1.27 3.35 11.03
CA PHE A 232 0.39 2.25 10.62
C PHE A 232 -0.99 2.20 11.30
N GLY A 233 -1.32 3.16 12.18
CA GLY A 233 -2.70 3.43 12.60
C GLY A 233 -3.42 2.23 13.21
N ALA A 234 -3.00 1.81 14.40
CA ALA A 234 -3.91 1.19 15.35
C ALA A 234 -4.34 2.29 16.34
N GLU A 235 -5.61 2.72 16.27
CA GLU A 235 -6.22 3.43 17.40
C GLU A 235 -6.16 2.51 18.62
N GLU A 236 -5.56 3.00 19.70
CA GLU A 236 -5.66 2.38 21.02
C GLU A 236 -7.13 2.36 21.44
N VAL A 237 -7.74 1.18 21.46
CA VAL A 237 -8.92 0.94 22.29
C VAL A 237 -8.43 0.95 23.74
N THR A 238 -8.61 2.09 24.42
CA THR A 238 -8.41 2.21 25.86
C THR A 238 -9.40 1.28 26.56
N VAL A 239 -8.93 0.13 27.04
CA VAL A 239 -9.67 -0.67 28.02
C VAL A 239 -9.48 0.01 29.37
N THR A 240 -10.47 0.82 29.77
CA THR A 240 -10.57 1.32 31.14
C THR A 240 -10.79 0.14 32.09
N THR A 241 -9.79 -0.11 32.93
CA THR A 241 -9.86 -1.03 34.07
C THR A 241 -10.96 -0.58 35.04
N ALA A 242 -12.00 -1.40 35.20
CA ALA A 242 -12.91 -1.33 36.33
C ALA A 242 -12.43 -2.28 37.44
N ALA A 243 -12.40 -1.78 38.67
CA ALA A 243 -11.95 -2.45 39.89
C ALA A 243 -12.76 -3.73 40.21
N PRO A 244 -12.17 -4.70 40.96
CA PRO A 244 -12.81 -5.98 41.25
C PRO A 244 -13.90 -5.85 42.32
N ILE A 245 -15.10 -6.35 42.01
CA ILE A 245 -16.19 -6.50 42.97
C ILE A 245 -16.10 -7.93 43.57
N ALA A 246 -16.13 -7.99 44.90
CA ALA A 246 -16.07 -9.19 45.72
C ALA A 246 -17.27 -10.14 45.50
N PRO A 247 -17.13 -11.46 45.77
CA PRO A 247 -18.18 -12.44 45.54
C PRO A 247 -19.22 -12.44 46.68
N VAL A 248 -20.51 -12.39 46.33
CA VAL A 248 -21.63 -12.57 47.27
C VAL A 248 -22.19 -13.99 47.11
N ALA A 249 -22.22 -14.72 48.22
CA ALA A 249 -22.83 -16.04 48.40
C ALA A 249 -24.37 -15.98 48.40
N PRO A 250 -25.08 -17.09 48.16
CA PRO A 250 -26.53 -17.08 47.94
C PRO A 250 -27.32 -17.18 49.25
N ALA A 251 -28.49 -16.53 49.31
CA ALA A 251 -29.46 -16.72 50.38
C ALA A 251 -30.86 -16.93 49.78
N ALA A 252 -31.48 -18.03 50.20
CA ALA A 252 -32.83 -18.46 49.84
C ALA A 252 -33.86 -17.94 50.85
N GLU A 253 -35.08 -17.72 50.33
CA GLU A 253 -36.38 -18.04 50.92
C GLU A 253 -36.87 -17.33 52.20
N ALA A 254 -37.96 -16.55 52.05
CA ALA A 254 -39.26 -16.69 52.75
C ALA A 254 -39.95 -15.33 52.99
N ALA A 255 -41.24 -15.28 52.66
CA ALA A 255 -42.16 -14.14 52.82
C ALA A 255 -43.03 -14.31 54.10
N PRO A 256 -43.98 -13.42 54.45
CA PRO A 256 -43.97 -12.69 55.73
C PRO A 256 -45.20 -12.96 56.64
N THR A 257 -45.12 -12.56 57.92
CA THR A 257 -46.32 -12.28 58.75
C THR A 257 -46.01 -11.38 59.95
N SER A 258 -46.82 -10.32 60.12
CA SER A 258 -47.38 -9.67 61.34
C SER A 258 -46.60 -9.77 62.68
N THR A 259 -46.51 -8.74 63.55
CA THR A 259 -47.62 -8.16 64.37
C THR A 259 -47.14 -6.94 65.19
N GLU A 260 -48.05 -5.98 65.46
CA GLU A 260 -48.27 -5.16 66.68
C GLU A 260 -47.41 -3.94 67.16
N ASN A 261 -48.15 -2.81 67.32
CA ASN A 261 -48.24 -1.82 68.42
C ASN A 261 -47.07 -0.86 68.83
N VAL A 262 -47.22 0.45 68.50
CA VAL A 262 -47.64 1.63 69.35
C VAL A 262 -47.15 1.66 70.83
N PRO A 263 -46.85 2.81 71.54
CA PRO A 263 -47.20 4.24 71.30
C PRO A 263 -46.13 5.35 71.63
N THR A 264 -46.59 6.61 71.46
CA THR A 264 -46.41 7.83 72.32
C THR A 264 -45.19 8.78 72.18
N ASN A 265 -45.50 9.98 71.66
CA ASN A 265 -45.41 11.35 72.23
C ASN A 265 -44.21 11.83 73.08
N THR A 266 -44.12 13.17 73.13
CA THR A 266 -43.32 14.11 73.99
C THR A 266 -42.04 14.59 73.27
N ASP A 267 -41.77 15.88 73.01
CA ASP A 267 -42.27 17.20 73.44
C ASP A 267 -42.28 18.17 72.23
#